data_AF-A0A067SY40-F1
#
_entry.id   AF-A0A067SY40-F1
#
_cell.length_a   1.000
_cell.length_b   1.000
_cell.length_c   1.000
_cell.angle_alpha   90.00
_cell.angle_beta   90.00
_cell.angle_gamma   90.00
#
_symmetry.space_group_name_H-M   'P 1'
#
loop_
_entity.id
_entity.type
_entity.pdbx_description
1 polymer ?
#
loop_
_entity_poly.entity_id
_entity_poly.type
_entity_poly.pdbx_seq_one_letter_code
_entity_poly.pdbx_strand_id
1 'polypeptide(L)'
;MTRVIVTDGITIGHPCCGVAHCAIPLASNKDRFCPDHQDQGNICCVVGCSNRIELSFLTCTEPNHRELDRQRQLGNKGFFQLRDRLARQKVTHPDDS
;
A
#
# COMPACT_ATOMS: atom_id res chain seq x y z
N MET A 1 -22.99 -10.36 -8.45
CA MET A 1 -22.29 -10.06 -9.72
C MET A 1 -20.81 -10.29 -9.48
N THR A 2 -20.27 -11.44 -9.90
CA THR A 2 -18.84 -11.77 -9.75
C THR A 2 -18.09 -11.23 -10.97
N ARG A 3 -16.99 -10.50 -10.74
CA ARG A 3 -16.10 -10.01 -11.80
C ARG A 3 -14.82 -10.83 -11.77
N VAL A 4 -14.38 -11.29 -12.94
CA VAL A 4 -13.12 -12.01 -13.13
C VAL A 4 -12.10 -11.03 -13.69
N ILE A 5 -10.91 -10.98 -13.08
CA ILE A 5 -9.79 -10.15 -13.52
C ILE A 5 -8.68 -11.10 -13.98
N VAL A 6 -8.22 -10.94 -15.22
CA VAL A 6 -7.06 -11.64 -15.78
C VAL A 6 -5.90 -10.66 -15.80
N THR A 7 -4.80 -10.98 -15.13
CA THR A 7 -3.59 -10.16 -15.10
C THR A 7 -2.46 -10.89 -15.81
N ASP A 8 -1.62 -10.16 -16.54
CA ASP A 8 -0.51 -10.69 -17.35
C ASP A 8 0.78 -10.96 -16.54
N GLY A 9 0.73 -10.81 -15.22
CA GLY A 9 1.88 -10.95 -14.31
C GLY A 9 2.93 -9.83 -14.42
N ILE A 10 3.08 -9.23 -15.61
CA ILE A 10 4.00 -8.13 -15.91
C ILE A 10 3.61 -6.85 -15.17
N THR A 11 2.31 -6.62 -15.01
CA THR A 11 1.77 -5.41 -14.39
C THR A 11 1.64 -5.48 -12.87
N ILE A 12 2.08 -6.56 -12.23
CA ILE A 12 2.04 -6.70 -10.76
C ILE A 12 2.95 -5.65 -10.13
N GLY A 13 2.35 -4.74 -9.35
CA GLY A 13 3.06 -3.64 -8.70
C GLY A 13 3.27 -2.41 -9.58
N HIS A 14 2.69 -2.36 -10.79
CA HIS A 14 2.67 -1.14 -11.59
C HIS A 14 1.84 -0.06 -10.86
N PRO A 15 2.43 1.10 -10.52
CA PRO A 15 1.71 2.18 -9.87
C PRO A 15 0.53 2.66 -10.72
N CYS A 16 -0.68 2.56 -10.19
CA CYS A 16 -1.90 3.01 -10.84
C CYS A 16 -2.69 3.94 -9.92
N CYS A 17 -3.62 4.70 -10.51
CA CYS A 17 -4.50 5.56 -9.72
C CYS A 17 -5.34 4.71 -8.75
N GLY A 18 -5.47 5.18 -7.50
CA GLY A 18 -6.28 4.52 -6.47
C GLY A 18 -7.78 4.52 -6.71
N VAL A 19 -8.28 5.18 -7.77
CA VAL A 19 -9.68 5.10 -8.20
C VAL A 19 -9.88 3.89 -9.09
N ALA A 20 -10.85 3.04 -8.74
CA ALA A 20 -11.16 1.84 -9.50
C ALA A 20 -11.47 2.16 -10.97
N HIS A 21 -10.87 1.39 -11.89
CA HIS A 21 -11.01 1.54 -13.35
C HIS A 21 -10.48 2.85 -13.94
N CYS A 22 -9.70 3.63 -13.19
CA CYS A 22 -9.00 4.76 -13.78
C CYS A 22 -7.82 4.27 -14.65
N ALA A 23 -7.81 4.69 -15.92
CA ALA A 23 -6.74 4.36 -16.87
C ALA A 23 -5.68 5.46 -17.01
N ILE A 24 -5.83 6.56 -16.27
CA ILE A 24 -4.94 7.72 -16.37
C ILE A 24 -3.66 7.42 -15.60
N PRO A 25 -2.47 7.60 -16.22
CA PRO A 25 -1.21 7.38 -15.54
C PRO A 25 -1.02 8.38 -14.39
N LEU A 26 -0.25 7.95 -13.40
CA LEU A 26 0.20 8.83 -12.33
C LEU A 26 1.20 9.86 -12.89
N ALA A 27 1.21 11.07 -12.35
CA ALA A 27 2.25 12.06 -12.71
C ALA A 27 3.63 11.63 -12.17
N SER A 28 3.65 11.00 -11.00
CA SER A 28 4.82 10.38 -10.39
C SER A 28 4.49 8.99 -9.86
N ASN A 29 5.46 8.07 -9.87
CA ASN A 29 5.35 6.76 -9.22
C ASN A 29 5.13 6.86 -7.70
N LYS A 30 5.34 8.04 -7.09
CA LYS A 30 5.07 8.31 -5.67
C LYS A 30 3.62 8.73 -5.41
N ASP A 31 2.87 9.11 -6.45
CA ASP A 31 1.51 9.61 -6.29
C ASP A 31 0.52 8.46 -6.10
N ARG A 32 -0.48 8.68 -5.25
CA ARG A 32 -1.56 7.70 -5.02
C ARG A 32 -2.69 7.83 -6.06
N PHE A 33 -2.81 9.00 -6.67
CA PHE A 33 -3.87 9.32 -7.62
C PHE A 33 -3.29 10.03 -8.83
N CYS A 34 -3.96 9.89 -9.98
CA CYS A 34 -3.63 10.62 -11.19
C CYS A 34 -3.99 12.11 -11.03
N PRO A 35 -3.52 12.99 -11.95
CA PRO A 35 -3.84 14.42 -11.91
C PRO A 35 -5.35 14.72 -11.78
N ASP A 36 -6.19 13.97 -12.49
CA ASP A 36 -7.65 14.15 -12.48
C ASP A 36 -8.31 13.77 -11.14
N HIS A 37 -7.64 12.93 -10.34
CA HIS A 37 -8.14 12.47 -9.04
C HIS A 37 -7.29 12.97 -7.87
N GLN A 38 -6.52 14.03 -8.06
CA GLN A 38 -5.64 14.57 -7.02
C GLN A 38 -6.41 14.97 -5.76
N ASP A 39 -7.66 15.43 -5.91
CA ASP A 39 -8.54 15.78 -4.80
C ASP A 39 -8.88 14.59 -3.88
N GLN A 40 -8.93 13.37 -4.42
CA GLN A 40 -9.10 12.15 -3.63
C GLN A 40 -7.91 11.91 -2.68
N GLY A 41 -6.75 12.50 -3.01
CA GLY A 41 -5.58 12.57 -2.15
C GLY A 41 -5.85 13.27 -0.82
N ASN A 42 -6.78 14.22 -0.81
CA ASN A 42 -7.11 15.04 0.36
C ASN A 42 -8.19 14.42 1.26
N ILE A 43 -8.70 13.24 0.91
CA ILE A 43 -9.75 12.52 1.63
C ILE A 43 -9.14 11.34 2.39
N CYS A 44 -9.66 11.09 3.60
CA CYS A 44 -9.27 9.97 4.43
C CYS A 44 -9.25 8.66 3.63
N CYS A 45 -8.17 7.89 3.76
CA CYS A 45 -8.03 6.63 3.06
C CYS A 45 -8.95 5.49 3.56
N VAL A 46 -9.68 5.71 4.66
CA VAL A 46 -10.60 4.73 5.24
C VAL A 46 -11.89 4.71 4.44
N VAL A 47 -12.28 3.51 4.00
CA VAL A 47 -13.49 3.28 3.20
C VAL A 47 -14.72 3.77 3.97
N GLY A 48 -15.52 4.63 3.34
CA GLY A 48 -16.72 5.23 3.93
C GLY A 48 -16.48 6.52 4.72
N CYS A 49 -15.23 6.95 4.89
CA CYS A 49 -14.90 8.24 5.49
C CYS A 49 -14.70 9.31 4.42
N SER A 50 -15.44 10.42 4.51
CA SER A 50 -15.31 11.59 3.61
C SER A 50 -14.59 12.78 4.25
N ASN A 51 -14.05 12.60 5.46
CA ASN A 51 -13.32 13.65 6.15
C ASN A 51 -11.97 13.93 5.47
N ARG A 52 -11.51 15.18 5.58
CA ARG A 52 -10.20 15.57 5.04
C ARG A 52 -9.07 14.94 5.84
N ILE A 53 -7.97 14.62 5.15
CA ILE A 53 -6.73 14.19 5.79
C ILE A 53 -6.10 15.33 6.60
N GLU A 54 -5.29 14.95 7.58
CA GLU A 54 -4.36 15.87 8.21
C GLU A 54 -3.01 15.83 7.48
N LEU A 55 -2.29 16.95 7.47
CA LEU A 55 -0.93 17.03 6.90
C LEU A 55 -0.04 15.91 7.47
N SER A 56 0.70 15.23 6.58
CA SER A 56 1.58 14.08 6.88
C SER A 56 0.89 12.74 7.18
N PHE A 57 -0.44 12.67 7.15
CA PHE A 57 -1.19 11.43 7.36
C PHE A 57 -2.08 11.10 6.16
N LEU A 58 -2.40 9.82 5.98
CA LEU A 58 -3.37 9.37 4.98
C LEU A 58 -4.80 9.35 5.54
N THR A 59 -4.97 9.71 6.81
CA THR A 59 -6.23 9.60 7.55
C THR A 59 -6.67 10.94 8.14
N CYS A 60 -7.95 11.06 8.44
CA CYS A 60 -8.50 12.21 9.19
C CYS A 60 -8.04 12.17 10.66
N THR A 61 -8.48 13.14 11.46
CA THR A 61 -8.13 13.28 12.88
C THR A 61 -8.82 12.28 13.80
N GLU A 62 -9.65 11.39 13.25
CA GLU A 62 -10.36 10.37 14.03
C GLU A 62 -9.36 9.36 14.63
N PRO A 63 -9.39 9.11 15.94
CA PRO A 63 -8.39 8.28 16.61
C PRO A 63 -8.26 6.86 16.03
N ASN A 64 -9.40 6.24 15.70
CA ASN A 64 -9.43 4.89 15.12
C ASN A 64 -8.75 4.84 13.74
N HIS A 65 -9.02 5.84 12.90
CA HIS A 65 -8.39 5.93 11.58
C HIS A 65 -6.89 6.24 11.72
N ARG A 66 -6.53 7.11 12.65
CA ARG A 66 -5.13 7.47 12.89
C ARG A 66 -4.30 6.27 13.35
N GLU A 67 -4.86 5.43 14.22
CA GLU A 67 -4.21 4.23 14.68
C GLU A 67 -3.97 3.22 13.54
N LEU A 68 -4.91 3.09 12.61
CA LEU A 68 -4.72 2.27 11.40
C LEU A 68 -3.53 2.75 10.55
N ASP A 69 -3.41 4.06 10.34
CA ASP A 69 -2.28 4.61 9.57
C ASP A 69 -0.94 4.41 10.29
N ARG A 70 -0.91 4.56 11.62
CA ARG A 70 0.27 4.26 12.45
C ARG A 70 0.67 2.79 12.35
N GLN A 71 -0.28 1.88 12.46
CA GLN A 71 -0.02 0.44 12.32
C GLN A 71 0.47 0.09 10.92
N ARG A 72 -0.08 0.72 9.87
CA ARG A 72 0.42 0.58 8.49
C ARG A 72 1.88 1.02 8.36
N GLN A 73 2.24 2.16 8.94
CA GLN A 73 3.64 2.64 8.94
C GLN A 73 4.59 1.67 9.67
N LEU A 74 4.11 1.01 10.73
CA LEU A 74 4.86 -0.03 11.45
C LEU A 74 4.93 -1.36 10.67
N GLY A 75 3.87 -1.74 9.95
CA GLY A 75 3.69 -3.04 9.29
C GLY A 75 4.58 -3.28 8.07
N ASN A 76 5.11 -2.22 7.46
CA ASN A 76 6.14 -2.33 6.41
C ASN A 76 7.45 -2.99 6.89
N LYS A 77 7.53 -3.40 8.17
CA LYS A 77 8.64 -4.16 8.75
C LYS A 77 8.59 -5.68 8.49
N GLY A 78 7.48 -6.22 7.96
CA GLY A 78 7.33 -7.68 7.76
C GLY A 78 8.36 -8.32 6.81
N PHE A 79 8.83 -7.56 5.81
CA PHE A 79 9.88 -8.02 4.88
C PHE A 79 11.23 -8.24 5.59
N PHE A 80 11.53 -7.47 6.64
CA PHE A 80 12.73 -7.68 7.45
C PHE A 80 12.63 -8.96 8.27
N GLN A 81 11.45 -9.27 8.83
CA GLN A 81 11.23 -10.51 9.57
C GLN A 81 11.42 -11.76 8.70
N LEU A 82 10.93 -11.73 7.45
CA LEU A 82 11.14 -12.81 6.50
C LEU A 82 12.61 -12.95 6.08
N ARG A 83 13.29 -11.82 5.82
CA ARG A 83 14.73 -11.79 5.51
C ARG A 83 15.57 -12.33 6.67
N ASP A 84 15.27 -11.94 7.90
CA ASP A 84 15.94 -12.43 9.11
C ASP A 84 15.73 -13.93 9.30
N ARG A 85 14.52 -14.43 9.03
CA ARG A 85 14.22 -15.87 9.10
C ARG A 85 15.01 -16.66 8.06
N LEU A 86 15.07 -16.17 6.82
CA LEU A 86 15.86 -16.77 5.73
C LEU A 86 17.37 -16.74 6.04
N ALA A 87 17.86 -15.65 6.62
CA ALA A 87 19.26 -15.54 7.03
C ALA A 87 19.60 -16.56 8.12
N ARG A 88 18.72 -16.77 9.11
CA ARG A 88 18.91 -17.78 10.16
C ARG A 88 18.86 -19.22 9.63
N GLN A 89 17.99 -19.51 8.66
CA GLN A 89 17.94 -20.82 8.01
C GLN A 89 19.25 -21.21 7.30
N LYS A 90 20.00 -20.22 6.79
CA LYS A 90 21.30 -20.48 6.13
C LYS A 90 22.44 -20.82 7.10
N VAL A 91 22.26 -20.64 8.42
CA VAL A 91 23.31 -20.86 9.43
C VAL A 91 23.22 -22.27 10.05
N THR A 92 22.08 -22.95 9.93
CA THR A 92 21.79 -24.20 10.66
C THR A 92 21.99 -25.49 9.87
N HIS A 93 22.49 -25.44 8.65
CA HIS A 93 22.87 -26.65 7.90
C HIS A 93 24.40 -26.81 7.99
N PRO A 94 24.93 -27.76 8.78
CA PRO A 94 26.28 -28.24 8.54
C PRO A 94 26.26 -29.02 7.21
N ASP A 95 27.24 -28.74 6.34
CA ASP A 95 27.54 -29.60 5.20
C ASP A 95 28.07 -30.93 5.75
N ASP A 96 27.27 -32.00 5.63
CA ASP A 96 27.76 -33.37 5.79
C ASP A 96 28.50 -33.73 4.48
N SER A 97 29.82 -33.52 4.46
CA SER A 97 30.74 -34.05 3.45
C SER A 97 32.09 -34.39 4.08
#